data_AF-A0A832A269-F1
#
_entry.id   AF-A0A832A269-F1
#
_cell.length_a   1.000
_cell.length_b   1.000
_cell.length_c   1.000
_cell.angle_alpha   90.00
_cell.angle_beta   90.00
_cell.angle_gamma   90.00
#
_symmetry.space_group_name_H-M   'P 1'
#
loop_
_entity.id
_entity.type
_entity.pdbx_description
1 polymer ?
#
loop_
_entity_poly.entity_id
_entity_poly.type
_entity_poly.pdbx_seq_one_letter_code
_entity_poly.pdbx_strand_id
1 'polypeptide(L)' 'MTKRICRALEHPAVTMLGHPTGRLLLERDPYAVDMEAVIETAARHQKIIEINAHPYRLDMDWRLWKRAR' A
#
# COMPACT_ATOMS: atom_id res chain seq x y z
N MET A 1 -4.48 -10.06 -4.32
CA MET A 1 -4.76 -8.60 -4.40
C MET A 1 -3.71 -7.83 -5.22
N THR A 2 -2.43 -8.21 -5.17
CA THR A 2 -1.28 -7.53 -5.82
C THR A 2 -1.52 -7.00 -7.23
N LYS A 3 -1.83 -7.87 -8.22
CA LYS A 3 -2.00 -7.46 -9.64
C LYS A 3 -3.01 -6.33 -9.83
N ARG A 4 -4.10 -6.34 -9.06
CA ARG A 4 -5.14 -5.32 -9.11
C ARG A 4 -4.63 -3.96 -8.62
N ILE A 5 -3.87 -3.95 -7.52
CA ILE A 5 -3.27 -2.72 -6.97
C ILE A 5 -2.22 -2.17 -7.92
N CYS A 6 -1.32 -3.02 -8.42
CA CYS A 6 -0.29 -2.60 -9.39
C CYS A 6 -0.91 -1.96 -10.63
N ARG A 7 -1.98 -2.58 -11.17
CA ARG A 7 -2.71 -2.02 -12.31
C ARG A 7 -3.34 -0.66 -12.01
N ALA A 8 -3.80 -0.41 -10.79
CA ALA A 8 -4.31 0.89 -10.40
C ALA A 8 -3.18 1.94 -10.31
N LEU A 9 -2.02 1.57 -9.78
CA LEU A 9 -0.85 2.46 -9.68
C LEU A 9 -0.28 2.88 -11.04
N GLU A 10 -0.44 2.05 -12.08
CA GLU A 10 -0.06 2.39 -13.46
C GLU A 10 -0.90 3.54 -14.05
N HIS A 11 -2.07 3.85 -13.49
CA HIS A 11 -2.99 4.82 -14.07
C HIS A 11 -2.46 6.27 -13.90
N PRO A 12 -2.48 7.10 -14.96
CA PRO A 12 -1.89 8.45 -14.92
C PRO A 12 -2.58 9.37 -13.92
N ALA A 13 -3.90 9.23 -13.72
CA ALA A 13 -4.66 10.05 -12.78
C ALA A 13 -4.53 9.62 -11.30
N VAL A 14 -3.85 8.52 -10.98
CA VAL A 14 -3.62 8.09 -9.60
C VAL A 14 -2.43 8.85 -9.03
N THR A 15 -2.58 9.44 -7.86
CA THR A 15 -1.49 10.16 -7.16
C THR A 15 -0.93 9.34 -6.00
N MET A 16 -1.80 8.69 -5.24
CA MET A 16 -1.46 8.01 -3.99
C MET A 16 -2.29 6.75 -3.80
N LEU A 17 -1.71 5.76 -3.12
CA LEU A 17 -2.38 4.58 -2.61
C LEU A 17 -2.60 4.70 -1.10
N GLY A 18 -3.87 4.81 -0.69
CA GLY A 18 -4.27 4.85 0.72
C GLY A 18 -4.34 3.45 1.32
N HIS A 19 -3.92 3.34 2.59
CA HIS A 19 -4.00 2.14 3.46
C HIS A 19 -4.04 0.81 2.67
N PRO A 20 -2.88 0.41 2.11
CA PRO A 20 -2.80 -0.55 1.00
C PRO A 20 -3.18 -1.98 1.37
N THR A 21 -3.06 -2.36 2.64
CA THR A 21 -3.36 -3.73 3.08
C THR A 21 -4.83 -3.90 3.43
N GLY A 22 -5.54 -2.78 3.68
CA GLY A 22 -6.94 -2.76 4.07
C GLY A 22 -7.21 -3.34 5.46
N ARG A 23 -6.17 -3.61 6.26
CA ARG A 23 -6.31 -4.18 7.60
C ARG A 23 -7.13 -3.27 8.52
N LEU A 24 -7.79 -3.90 9.49
CA LEU A 24 -8.35 -3.27 10.67
C LEU A 24 -7.84 -4.05 11.88
N LEU A 25 -7.07 -3.39 12.75
CA LEU A 25 -6.49 -4.01 13.92
C LEU A 25 -7.59 -4.62 14.79
N LEU A 26 -7.42 -5.89 15.17
CA LEU A 26 -8.36 -6.69 15.98
C LEU A 26 -9.69 -7.05 15.30
N GLU A 27 -9.88 -6.70 14.03
CA GLU A 27 -11.15 -6.94 13.31
C GLU A 27 -10.94 -7.65 11.96
N ARG A 28 -9.97 -7.19 11.17
CA ARG A 28 -9.73 -7.69 9.81
C ARG A 28 -8.25 -7.77 9.48
N ASP A 29 -7.83 -8.98 9.16
CA ASP A 29 -6.49 -9.24 8.64
C ASP A 29 -6.25 -8.53 7.29
N PRO A 30 -4.99 -8.19 6.99
CA PRO A 30 -4.62 -7.66 5.68
C PRO A 30 -4.98 -8.64 4.55
N TYR A 31 -5.32 -8.11 3.38
CA TYR A 31 -5.50 -8.98 2.21
C TYR A 31 -4.21 -9.72 1.86
N ALA A 32 -4.32 -10.84 1.13
CA ALA A 32 -3.18 -11.46 0.47
C ALA A 32 -2.64 -10.53 -0.64
N VAL A 33 -1.68 -9.69 -0.25
CA VAL A 33 -0.97 -8.71 -1.08
C VAL A 33 0.53 -8.86 -0.87
N ASP A 34 1.26 -8.86 -1.97
CA ASP A 34 2.71 -8.75 -1.97
C ASP A 34 3.06 -7.26 -1.95
N MET A 35 3.46 -6.77 -0.78
CA MET A 35 3.78 -5.36 -0.59
C MET A 35 5.11 -4.95 -1.21
N GLU A 36 6.06 -5.87 -1.42
CA GLU A 36 7.31 -5.53 -2.09
C GLU A 36 7.03 -5.17 -3.56
N ALA A 37 6.24 -6.00 -4.25
CA ALA A 37 5.80 -5.71 -5.62
C ALA A 37 4.98 -4.41 -5.73
N VAL A 38 4.13 -4.11 -4.75
CA VAL A 38 3.36 -2.85 -4.71
C VAL A 38 4.28 -1.65 -4.54
N ILE A 39 5.26 -1.71 -3.64
CA ILE A 39 6.24 -0.64 -3.41
C ILE A 39 7.06 -0.38 -4.67
N GLU A 40 7.55 -1.44 -5.33
CA GLU A 40 8.30 -1.31 -6.59
C GLU A 40 7.45 -0.66 -7.71
N THR A 41 6.18 -1.05 -7.80
CA THR A 41 5.26 -0.47 -8.79
C THR A 41 5.00 1.00 -8.50
N ALA A 42 4.76 1.36 -7.24
CA ALA A 42 4.56 2.75 -6.84
C ALA A 42 5.79 3.60 -7.15
N ALA A 43 7.00 3.13 -6.83
CA ALA A 43 8.25 3.81 -7.14
C ALA A 43 8.43 4.02 -8.66
N ARG A 44 8.19 2.98 -9.47
CA ARG A 44 8.29 3.04 -10.94
C ARG A 44 7.36 4.09 -11.55
N HIS A 45 6.15 4.23 -11.02
CA HIS A 45 5.13 5.14 -11.52
C HIS A 45 5.05 6.46 -10.74
N GLN A 46 6.02 6.72 -9.85
CA GLN A 46 6.11 7.93 -9.02
C GLN A 46 4.83 8.19 -8.21
N LYS A 47 4.30 7.14 -7.57
CA LYS A 47 3.08 7.18 -6.75
C LYS A 47 3.42 7.17 -5.27
N ILE A 48 2.63 7.89 -4.49
CA ILE A 48 2.78 7.95 -3.03
C ILE A 48 2.11 6.73 -2.39
N ILE A 49 2.69 6.20 -1.32
CA ILE A 49 2.04 5.20 -0.44
C ILE A 49 1.79 5.84 0.93
N GLU A 50 0.57 5.72 1.43
CA GLU A 50 0.16 6.32 2.71
C GLU A 50 0.70 5.55 3.93
N ILE A 51 1.10 6.29 4.97
CA ILE A 51 1.10 5.80 6.35
C ILE A 51 -0.18 6.30 7.02
N ASN A 52 -1.21 5.46 7.03
CA ASN A 52 -2.50 5.82 7.61
C ASN A 52 -2.41 5.77 9.14
N ALA A 53 -2.49 6.95 9.76
CA ALA A 53 -2.37 7.14 11.20
C ALA A 53 -3.67 6.84 11.99
N HIS A 54 -4.72 6.33 11.33
CA HIS A 54 -5.93 5.95 12.04
C HIS A 54 -5.61 4.84 13.06
N PRO A 55 -6.02 4.95 14.34
CA PRO A 55 -5.65 3.99 15.39
C PRO A 55 -6.02 2.54 15.07
N TYR A 56 -7.15 2.31 14.40
CA TYR A 56 -7.56 0.98 13.95
C TYR A 56 -6.83 0.46 12.69
N ARG A 57 -5.90 1.22 12.08
CA ARG A 57 -5.22 0.82 10.84
C ARG A 57 -3.72 0.70 11.02
N LEU A 58 -3.06 1.84 11.30
CA LEU A 58 -1.61 1.98 11.28
C LEU A 58 -0.99 1.37 10.01
N ASP A 59 -1.53 1.69 8.83
CA ASP A 59 -1.29 0.97 7.55
C ASP A 59 -0.71 1.91 6.48
N MET A 60 0.43 1.67 5.84
CA MET A 60 1.22 0.44 5.81
C MET A 60 2.06 0.17 7.06
N ASP A 61 2.28 -1.12 7.34
CA ASP A 61 3.10 -1.60 8.45
C ASP A 61 4.50 -0.98 8.47
N TRP A 62 4.93 -0.55 9.66
CA TRP A 62 6.15 0.22 9.82
C TRP A 62 7.43 -0.52 9.35
N ARG A 63 7.40 -1.85 9.38
CA ARG A 63 8.54 -2.71 9.00
C ARG A 63 8.91 -2.61 7.52
N LEU A 64 7.97 -2.20 6.67
CA LEU A 64 8.14 -2.13 5.22
C LEU A 64 8.72 -0.80 4.73
N TRP A 65 8.72 0.28 5.52
CA TRP A 65 9.15 1.60 5.06
C TRP A 65 10.62 1.69 4.67
N LYS A 66 11.47 0.79 5.19
CA LYS A 66 12.87 0.69 4.74
C LYS A 66 13.02 0.25 3.28
N ARG A 67 11.95 -0.27 2.67
CA ARG A 67 11.89 -0.66 1.25
C ARG A 67 11.35 0.46 0.35
N ALA A 68 10.62 1.43 0.91
CA ALA A 68 10.13 2.57 0.13
C ALA A 68 11.31 3.45 -0.30
N ARG A 69 11.34 3.85 -1.58
CA ARG A 69 12.39 4.65 -2.19
C ARG A 69 11.78 5.83 -2.94
#